data_AF-A0A7K2KLZ4-F1
#
_entry.id   AF-A0A7K2KLZ4-F1
#
_cell.length_a   1.000
_cell.length_b   1.000
_cell.length_c   1.000
_cell.angle_alpha   90.00
_cell.angle_beta   90.00
_cell.angle_gamma   90.00
#
_symmetry.space_group_name_H-M   'P 1'
#
loop_
_entity.id
_entity.type
_entity.pdbx_description
1 polymer ?
#
loop_
_entity_poly.entity_id
_entity_poly.type
_entity_poly.pdbx_seq_one_letter_code
_entity_poly.pdbx_strand_id
1 'polypeptide(L)' 'MAREIRIEISDEAYEALERAAAEKHVPAEDYVGRVLDADLTRTRFIEGARTFVGQHGQAFAKRYGRPVGRGSDAA' A
#
# COMPACT_ATOMS: atom_id res chain seq x y z
N MET A 1 6.73 -16.99 -18.30
CA MET A 1 5.42 -17.43 -18.83
C MET A 1 4.39 -16.37 -18.46
N ALA A 2 3.66 -15.83 -19.43
CA ALA A 2 2.59 -14.86 -19.15
C ALA A 2 1.33 -15.60 -18.70
N ARG A 3 0.59 -15.03 -17.75
CA ARG A 3 -0.72 -15.51 -17.29
C ARG A 3 -1.74 -14.39 -17.54
N GLU A 4 -2.92 -14.74 -18.05
CA GLU A 4 -3.98 -13.78 -18.35
C GLU A 4 -5.07 -13.81 -17.27
N ILE A 5 -5.55 -12.63 -16.89
CA ILE A 5 -6.68 -12.43 -15.98
C ILE A 5 -7.64 -11.47 -16.67
N ARG A 6 -8.93 -11.84 -16.75
CA ARG A 6 -9.99 -10.95 -17.23
C ARG A 6 -10.64 -10.28 -16.02
N ILE A 7 -10.74 -8.95 -16.05
CA ILE A 7 -11.32 -8.14 -14.97
C ILE A 7 -12.43 -7.30 -15.59
N GLU A 8 -13.66 -7.50 -15.12
CA GLU A 8 -14.79 -6.67 -15.49
C GLU A 8 -14.82 -5.46 -14.55
N ILE A 9 -14.81 -4.25 -15.12
CA ILE A 9 -14.91 -2.99 -14.40
C ILE A 9 -16.02 -2.14 -15.04
N SER A 10 -16.51 -1.12 -14.33
CA SER A 10 -17.49 -0.21 -14.91
C SER A 10 -16.86 0.65 -16.01
N ASP A 11 -17.69 1.16 -16.90
CA ASP A 11 -17.27 2.05 -18.00
C ASP A 11 -16.53 3.28 -17.44
N GLU A 12 -17.00 3.87 -16.34
CA GLU A 12 -16.35 5.03 -15.73
C GLU A 12 -14.96 4.71 -15.18
N ALA A 13 -14.79 3.52 -14.61
CA ALA A 13 -13.49 3.05 -14.14
C ALA A 13 -12.55 2.77 -15.31
N TYR A 14 -13.07 2.27 -16.42
CA TYR A 14 -12.32 2.05 -17.65
C TYR A 14 -11.87 3.39 -18.27
N GLU A 15 -12.74 4.39 -18.38
CA GLU A 15 -12.37 5.74 -18.85
C GLU A 15 -11.33 6.42 -17.94
N ALA A 16 -11.44 6.22 -16.62
CA ALA A 16 -10.43 6.72 -15.69
C ALA A 16 -9.07 6.03 -15.89
N LEU A 17 -9.07 4.72 -16.15
CA LEU A 17 -7.86 3.96 -16.48
C LEU A 17 -7.20 4.47 -17.76
N GLU A 18 -7.98 4.66 -18.83
CA GLU A 18 -7.46 5.17 -20.11
C GLU A 18 -6.82 6.55 -19.97
N ARG A 19 -7.47 7.46 -19.22
CA ARG A 19 -6.92 8.79 -18.94
C ARG A 19 -5.58 8.70 -18.19
N ALA A 20 -5.52 7.88 -17.15
CA ALA A 20 -4.30 7.71 -16.37
C ALA A 20 -3.16 7.07 -17.19
N ALA A 21 -3.49 6.11 -18.05
CA ALA A 21 -2.53 5.49 -18.96
C ALA A 21 -2.00 6.49 -20.01
N ALA A 22 -2.88 7.32 -20.56
CA ALA A 22 -2.54 8.38 -21.50
C ALA A 22 -1.59 9.42 -20.89
N GLU A 23 -1.84 9.87 -19.66
CA GLU A 23 -0.92 10.77 -18.93
C GLU A 23 0.49 10.18 -18.79
N LYS A 24 0.58 8.85 -18.66
CA LYS A 24 1.85 8.10 -18.55
C LYS A 24 2.40 7.63 -19.89
N HIS A 25 1.74 7.95 -21.01
CA HIS A 25 2.12 7.57 -22.37
C HIS A 25 2.33 6.05 -22.53
N VAL A 26 1.45 5.25 -21.94
CA VAL A 26 1.48 3.78 -22.02
C VAL A 26 0.10 3.23 -22.39
N PRO A 27 0.01 2.02 -22.96
CA PRO A 27 -1.26 1.31 -23.14
C PRO A 27 -1.99 1.09 -21.81
N ALA A 28 -3.32 1.08 -21.83
CA ALA A 28 -4.14 0.90 -20.64
C ALA A 28 -3.92 -0.47 -19.98
N GLU A 29 -3.68 -1.52 -20.79
CA GLU A 29 -3.42 -2.89 -20.33
C GLU A 29 -2.08 -2.99 -19.60
N ASP A 30 -1.04 -2.32 -20.12
CA ASP A 30 0.27 -2.25 -19.47
C ASP A 30 0.19 -1.43 -18.18
N TYR A 31 -0.58 -0.33 -18.20
CA TYR A 31 -0.77 0.51 -17.03
C TYR A 31 -1.50 -0.24 -15.91
N VAL A 32 -2.61 -0.93 -16.20
CA VAL A 32 -3.35 -1.69 -15.19
C VAL A 32 -2.51 -2.83 -14.63
N GLY A 33 -1.72 -3.51 -15.46
CA GLY A 33 -0.78 -4.55 -14.99
C GLY A 33 0.23 -4.01 -13.98
N ARG A 34 0.79 -2.82 -14.24
CA ARG A 34 1.72 -2.16 -13.31
C ARG A 34 1.06 -1.71 -12.02
N VAL A 35 -0.16 -1.15 -12.11
CA VAL A 35 -0.92 -0.73 -10.92
C VAL A 35 -1.25 -1.93 -10.04
N LEU A 36 -1.73 -3.03 -10.64
CA LEU A 36 -2.06 -4.26 -9.90
C LEU A 36 -0.83 -4.86 -9.21
N ASP A 37 0.31 -4.91 -9.90
CA ASP A 37 1.55 -5.43 -9.29
C ASP A 37 2.06 -4.54 -8.13
N ALA A 38 1.98 -3.21 -8.31
CA ALA A 38 2.33 -2.25 -7.27
C ALA A 38 1.40 -2.37 -6.05
N ASP A 39 0.08 -2.52 -6.26
CA ASP A 39 -0.89 -2.67 -5.19
C ASP A 39 -0.75 -4.00 -4.44
N LEU A 40 -0.46 -5.10 -5.15
CA LEU A 40 -0.15 -6.39 -4.52
C LEU A 40 1.12 -6.30 -3.67
N THR A 41 2.17 -5.65 -4.18
CA THR A 41 3.42 -5.44 -3.45
C THR A 41 3.20 -4.57 -2.21
N ARG A 42 2.44 -3.48 -2.35
CA ARG A 42 2.10 -2.59 -1.24
C ARG A 42 1.29 -3.31 -0.15
N THR A 43 0.30 -4.11 -0.55
CA THR A 43 -0.53 -4.88 0.39
C THR A 43 0.33 -5.86 1.17
N ARG A 44 1.17 -6.65 0.48
CA ARG A 44 2.11 -7.58 1.13
C ARG A 44 3.07 -6.88 2.09
N PHE A 45 3.58 -5.72 1.69
CA PHE A 45 4.45 -4.92 2.54
C PHE A 45 3.73 -4.45 3.82
N ILE A 46 2.53 -3.90 3.70
CA ILE A 46 1.74 -3.43 4.86
C ILE A 46 1.41 -4.58 5.80
N GLU A 47 1.00 -5.74 5.28
CA GLU A 47 0.73 -6.93 6.08
C GLU A 47 1.98 -7.42 6.80
N GLY A 48 3.11 -7.52 6.10
CA GLY A 48 4.39 -7.89 6.70
C GLY A 48 4.83 -6.92 7.80
N ALA A 49 4.69 -5.61 7.54
CA ALA A 49 5.01 -4.57 8.52
C ALA A 49 4.11 -4.67 9.77
N ARG A 50 2.80 -4.93 9.60
CA ARG A 50 1.88 -5.14 10.72
C ARG A 50 2.27 -6.34 11.55
N THR A 51 2.59 -7.47 10.91
CA THR A 51 3.06 -8.68 11.61
C THR A 51 4.35 -8.41 12.37
N PHE A 52 5.32 -7.77 11.73
CA PHE A 52 6.60 -7.43 12.36
C PHE A 52 6.41 -6.52 13.58
N VAL A 53 5.59 -5.47 13.46
CA VAL A 53 5.26 -4.58 14.59
C VAL A 53 4.52 -5.34 15.69
N GLY A 54 3.60 -6.23 15.36
CA GLY A 54 2.91 -7.07 16.34
C GLY A 54 3.86 -7.98 17.12
N GLN A 55 4.85 -8.57 16.45
CA GLN A 55 5.81 -9.51 17.04
C GLN A 55 6.91 -8.80 17.84
N HIS A 56 7.40 -7.66 17.36
CA HIS A 56 8.61 -7.03 17.90
C HIS A 56 8.39 -5.65 18.51
N GLY A 57 7.25 -5.01 18.23
CA GLY A 57 6.96 -3.64 18.62
C GLY A 57 7.00 -3.42 20.13
N GLN A 58 6.47 -4.35 20.94
CA GLN A 58 6.54 -4.22 22.40
C GLN A 58 7.96 -4.33 22.94
N ALA A 59 8.76 -5.28 22.44
CA ALA A 59 10.16 -5.43 22.86
C ALA A 59 10.99 -4.22 22.46
N PHE A 60 10.76 -3.69 21.25
CA PHE A 60 11.37 -2.46 20.77
C PHE A 60 10.97 -1.26 21.65
N ALA A 61 9.68 -1.07 21.92
CA ALA A 61 9.17 0.01 22.75
C ALA A 61 9.68 -0.09 24.19
N LYS A 62 9.82 -1.29 24.75
CA LYS A 62 10.42 -1.50 26.08
C LYS A 62 11.90 -1.10 26.12
N ARG A 63 12.64 -1.31 25.03
CA ARG A 63 14.08 -1.03 24.96
C ARG A 63 14.40 0.42 24.59
N TYR A 64 13.60 1.03 23.72
CA TYR A 64 13.89 2.33 23.12
C TYR A 64 12.79 3.38 23.32
N GLY A 65 11.60 2.98 23.74
CA GLY A 65 10.50 3.91 24.01
C GLY A 65 10.82 4.79 25.21
N ARG A 66 10.57 6.10 25.07
CA ARG A 66 10.66 7.01 26.21
C ARG A 66 9.47 6.76 27.14
N PRO A 67 9.65 6.85 28.47
CA PRO A 67 8.52 6.95 29.38
C PRO A 67 7.68 8.15 28.96
N VAL A 68 6.37 7.96 28.80
CA VAL A 68 5.42 9.08 28.76
C VAL A 68 5.47 9.68 30.16
N GLY A 69 6.30 10.70 30.34
CA GLY A 69 6.43 11.41 31.60
C GLY A 69 5.08 12.01 31.97
N ARG A 70 4.57 11.60 33.14
CA ARG A 70 3.53 12.33 33.87
C ARG A 70 4.07 13.74 34.13
N GLY A 71 3.73 14.66 33.24
CA GLY A 71 4.23 16.04 33.23
C GLY A 71 3.22 16.95 32.54
N SER A 72 1.97 16.85 32.98
CA SER A 72 0.95 17.89 32.78
C SER A 72 0.62 18.44 34.16
N ASP A 73 1.53 19.24 34.70
CA ASP A 73 1.20 20.24 35.71
C ASP A 73 2.17 21.41 35.51
N ALA A 74 1.72 22.36 34.70
CA ALA A 74 2.20 23.73 34.65
C ALA A 74 1.20 24.57 33.86
N ALA A 75 0.12 24.97 34.54
CA ALA A 75 -0.69 26.15 34.22
C ALA A 75 -1.20 26.74 35.53
#